data_AF-A0ABD0S4J6-F1
#
_entry.id   AF-A0ABD0S4J6-F1
#
_cell.length_a   1.000
_cell.length_b   1.000
_cell.length_c   1.000
_cell.angle_alpha   90.00
_cell.angle_beta   90.00
_cell.angle_gamma   90.00
#
_symmetry.space_group_name_H-M   'P 1'
#
loop_
_entity.id
_entity.type
_entity.pdbx_description
1 polymer ?
#
loop_
_entity_poly.entity_id
_entity_poly.type
_entity_poly.pdbx_seq_one_letter_code
_entity_poly.pdbx_strand_id
1 'polypeptide(L)'
;MLTTTVLLVTLQYVAAEIPSYIKVCPRNDPNVDKCIMNSVEELRPKMIKGIPELDVPGLEPLSLGQIALARGPQGAKLTAVVNDVKVRGPSNFIIEELKSDLDNNRFDFKLLLPRLDFAGKYKMDIQVLLLRLQGRGNITGHFSYIFRETHGKILSPNVLPNTTQSAQDPW
;
A
#
# COMPACT_ATOMS: atom_id res chain seq x y z
N MET A 1 -38.41 19.61 48.09
CA MET A 1 -38.31 19.88 46.64
C MET A 1 -36.99 19.29 46.16
N LEU A 2 -37.00 18.15 45.48
CA LEU A 2 -35.80 17.56 44.86
C LEU A 2 -36.15 17.21 43.41
N THR A 3 -35.60 17.97 42.47
CA THR A 3 -35.73 17.74 41.03
C THR A 3 -34.64 16.77 40.59
N THR A 4 -35.01 15.52 40.32
CA THR A 4 -34.14 14.52 39.69
C THR A 4 -34.02 14.81 38.19
N THR A 5 -32.86 15.30 37.75
CA THR A 5 -32.50 15.47 36.34
C THR A 5 -32.14 14.11 35.74
N VAL A 6 -32.94 13.65 34.78
CA VAL A 6 -32.68 12.43 34.00
C VAL A 6 -31.70 12.77 32.88
N LEU A 7 -30.48 12.23 32.95
CA LEU A 7 -29.46 12.38 31.91
C LEU A 7 -29.70 11.32 30.82
N LEU A 8 -30.34 11.71 29.72
CA LEU A 8 -30.50 10.88 28.52
C LEU A 8 -29.15 10.78 27.80
N VAL A 9 -28.43 9.69 28.02
CA VAL A 9 -27.23 9.36 27.24
C VAL A 9 -27.68 8.81 25.88
N THR A 10 -27.52 9.60 24.83
CA THR A 10 -27.77 9.15 23.45
C THR A 10 -26.57 8.33 22.97
N LEU A 11 -26.78 7.04 22.68
CA LEU A 11 -25.80 6.24 21.94
C LEU A 11 -25.73 6.78 20.50
N GLN A 12 -24.66 7.49 20.17
CA GLN A 12 -24.37 7.84 18.79
C GLN A 12 -23.80 6.61 18.08
N TYR A 13 -24.59 6.02 17.19
CA TYR A 13 -24.13 4.97 16.29
C TYR A 13 -23.35 5.63 15.15
N VAL A 14 -22.01 5.55 15.20
CA VAL A 14 -21.18 6.00 14.09
C VAL A 14 -21.13 4.86 13.07
N ALA A 15 -22.03 4.87 12.09
CA ALA A 15 -21.89 4.03 10.91
C ALA A 15 -20.80 4.63 10.02
N ALA A 16 -19.75 3.86 9.74
CA ALA A 16 -18.76 4.24 8.74
C ALA A 16 -19.43 4.16 7.36
N GLU A 17 -19.82 5.30 6.79
CA GLU A 17 -20.38 5.34 5.44
C GLU A 17 -19.25 5.19 4.42
N ILE A 18 -19.43 4.25 3.49
CA ILE A 18 -18.54 4.11 2.34
C ILE A 18 -18.79 5.31 1.42
N PRO A 19 -17.75 6.07 1.05
CA PRO A 19 -17.93 7.21 0.15
C PRO A 19 -18.56 6.81 -1.18
N SER A 20 -19.45 7.65 -1.72
CA SER A 20 -20.23 7.36 -2.92
C SER A 20 -19.41 7.14 -4.20
N TYR A 21 -18.15 7.55 -4.21
CA TYR A 21 -17.21 7.31 -5.31
C TYR A 21 -16.57 5.91 -5.28
N ILE A 22 -16.81 5.11 -4.24
CA ILE A 22 -16.40 3.71 -4.17
C ILE A 22 -17.63 2.86 -4.50
N LYS A 23 -17.55 2.14 -5.61
CA LYS A 23 -18.64 1.28 -6.06
C LYS A 23 -18.62 -0.04 -5.29
N VAL A 24 -19.66 -0.26 -4.50
CA VAL A 24 -19.78 -1.48 -3.68
C VAL A 24 -20.18 -2.66 -4.57
N CYS A 25 -19.41 -3.74 -4.48
CA CYS A 25 -19.69 -4.99 -5.18
C CYS A 25 -20.43 -5.99 -4.26
N PRO A 26 -21.61 -6.50 -4.66
CA PRO A 26 -22.31 -7.50 -3.88
C PRO A 26 -21.49 -8.79 -3.78
N ARG A 27 -21.38 -9.35 -2.57
CA ARG A 27 -20.63 -10.60 -2.35
C ARG A 27 -21.23 -11.81 -3.07
N ASN A 28 -22.54 -11.79 -3.31
CA ASN A 28 -23.25 -12.87 -4.00
C ASN A 28 -23.30 -12.68 -5.52
N ASP A 29 -22.61 -11.68 -6.07
CA ASP A 29 -22.55 -11.48 -7.52
C ASP A 29 -21.71 -12.60 -8.15
N PRO A 30 -22.24 -13.38 -9.11
CA PRO A 30 -21.47 -14.41 -9.82
C PRO A 30 -20.28 -13.84 -10.62
N ASN A 31 -20.23 -12.52 -10.85
CA ASN A 31 -19.14 -11.80 -11.51
C ASN A 31 -18.45 -10.79 -10.57
N VAL A 32 -18.39 -11.09 -9.27
CA VAL A 32 -17.82 -10.19 -8.26
C VAL A 32 -16.41 -9.71 -8.61
N ASP A 33 -15.56 -10.57 -9.19
CA ASP A 33 -14.20 -10.21 -9.60
C ASP A 33 -14.21 -9.06 -10.62
N LYS A 34 -15.07 -9.16 -11.64
CA LYS A 34 -15.25 -8.13 -12.67
C LYS A 34 -15.83 -6.86 -12.07
N CYS A 35 -16.76 -6.97 -11.11
CA CYS A 35 -17.27 -5.81 -10.40
C CYS A 35 -16.14 -5.07 -9.67
N ILE A 36 -15.29 -5.80 -8.93
CA ILE A 36 -14.19 -5.20 -8.16
C ILE A 36 -13.19 -4.54 -9.11
N MET A 37 -12.80 -5.20 -10.20
CA MET A 37 -11.92 -4.61 -11.22
C MET A 37 -12.49 -3.29 -11.73
N ASN A 38 -13.77 -3.26 -12.10
CA ASN A 38 -14.43 -2.03 -12.58
C ASN A 38 -14.46 -0.95 -11.50
N SER A 39 -14.74 -1.31 -10.24
CA SER A 39 -14.71 -0.35 -9.13
C SER A 39 -13.31 0.25 -8.94
N VAL A 40 -12.24 -0.54 -9.09
CA VAL A 40 -10.86 -0.04 -8.97
C VAL A 40 -10.53 0.93 -10.12
N GLU A 41 -10.98 0.62 -11.33
CA GLU A 41 -10.84 1.50 -12.51
C GLU A 41 -11.60 2.82 -12.33
N GLU A 42 -12.85 2.77 -11.87
CA GLU A 42 -13.65 3.96 -11.55
C GLU A 42 -13.01 4.79 -10.43
N LEU A 43 -12.32 4.15 -9.47
CA LEU A 43 -11.62 4.81 -8.36
C LEU A 43 -10.26 5.40 -8.77
N ARG A 44 -9.67 4.97 -9.89
CA ARG A 44 -8.32 5.39 -10.32
C ARG A 44 -8.09 6.92 -10.31
N PRO A 45 -9.01 7.78 -10.81
CA PRO A 45 -8.82 9.23 -10.78
C PRO A 45 -8.65 9.80 -9.37
N LYS A 46 -9.30 9.19 -8.37
CA LYS A 46 -9.14 9.54 -6.97
C LYS A 46 -7.81 9.01 -6.42
N MET A 47 -7.45 7.75 -6.71
CA MET A 47 -6.17 7.18 -6.27
C MET A 47 -4.96 7.95 -6.80
N ILE A 48 -5.02 8.48 -8.02
CA ILE A 48 -3.98 9.36 -8.58
C ILE A 48 -3.68 10.54 -7.65
N LYS A 49 -4.73 11.21 -7.14
CA LYS A 49 -4.62 12.39 -6.28
C LYS A 49 -4.44 12.04 -4.80
N GLY A 50 -4.88 10.86 -4.40
CA GLY A 50 -5.02 10.44 -3.01
C GLY A 50 -6.43 10.69 -2.50
N ILE A 51 -6.74 10.07 -1.36
CA ILE A 51 -8.01 10.20 -0.64
C ILE A 51 -7.66 10.58 0.81
N PRO A 52 -7.41 11.88 1.09
CA PRO A 52 -6.94 12.33 2.39
C PRO A 52 -7.91 12.01 3.54
N GLU A 53 -9.21 11.99 3.28
CA GLU A 53 -10.23 11.63 4.26
C GLU A 53 -10.16 10.15 4.70
N LEU A 54 -9.42 9.31 3.96
CA LEU A 54 -9.15 7.90 4.27
C LEU A 54 -7.66 7.62 4.53
N ASP A 55 -6.84 8.67 4.73
CA ASP A 55 -5.38 8.55 4.89
C ASP A 55 -4.68 7.83 3.72
N VAL A 56 -5.25 7.88 2.52
CA VAL A 56 -4.65 7.29 1.31
C VAL A 56 -3.83 8.34 0.57
N PRO A 57 -2.50 8.18 0.46
CA PRO A 57 -1.66 9.10 -0.31
C PRO A 57 -1.93 8.98 -1.82
N GLY A 58 -1.58 10.03 -2.57
CA GLY A 58 -1.68 10.00 -4.03
C GLY A 58 -0.67 9.05 -4.67
N LEU A 59 -1.08 8.41 -5.76
CA LEU A 59 -0.21 7.55 -6.57
C LEU A 59 0.72 8.32 -7.51
N GLU A 60 0.43 9.60 -7.81
CA GLU A 60 1.23 10.40 -8.76
C GLU A 60 1.57 11.82 -8.24
N PRO A 61 2.79 12.05 -7.72
CA PRO A 61 3.80 11.04 -7.38
C PRO A 61 3.49 10.36 -6.04
N LEU A 62 3.66 9.04 -5.99
CA LEU A 62 3.68 8.29 -4.75
C LEU A 62 4.93 8.65 -3.94
N SER A 63 4.71 9.30 -2.80
CA SER A 63 5.78 9.65 -1.87
C SER A 63 5.94 8.52 -0.85
N LEU A 64 7.08 7.85 -0.91
CA LEU A 64 7.47 6.85 0.08
C LEU A 64 8.36 7.53 1.13
N GLY A 65 8.28 7.04 2.36
CA GLY A 65 9.12 7.51 3.45
C GLY A 65 10.57 7.04 3.31
N GLN A 66 11.15 6.57 4.41
CA GLN A 66 12.48 6.00 4.40
C GLN A 66 12.45 4.53 3.96
N ILE A 67 13.30 4.17 3.00
CA ILE A 67 13.58 2.78 2.63
C ILE A 67 14.96 2.44 3.15
N ALA A 68 15.06 1.44 4.03
CA ALA A 68 16.34 0.97 4.57
C ALA A 68 16.59 -0.49 4.16
N LEU A 69 17.80 -0.75 3.68
CA LEU A 69 18.29 -2.07 3.31
C LEU A 69 19.58 -2.36 4.10
N ALA A 70 19.59 -3.46 4.84
CA ALA A 70 20.80 -4.01 5.44
C ALA A 70 20.91 -5.48 5.06
N ARG A 71 21.95 -5.86 4.31
CA ARG A 71 22.15 -7.24 3.82
C ARG A 71 23.63 -7.63 3.85
N GLY A 72 23.87 -8.93 3.89
CA GLY A 72 25.19 -9.54 3.71
C GLY A 72 25.80 -10.15 4.97
N PRO A 73 26.71 -11.13 4.81
CA PRO A 73 27.35 -11.83 5.92
C PRO A 73 28.43 -10.99 6.61
N GLN A 74 29.03 -11.53 7.66
CA GLN A 74 30.22 -10.93 8.27
C GLN A 74 31.36 -10.85 7.25
N GLY A 75 31.98 -9.68 7.14
CA GLY A 75 33.02 -9.41 6.13
C GLY A 75 32.49 -9.03 4.74
N ALA A 76 31.17 -8.99 4.50
CA ALA A 76 30.61 -8.45 3.26
C ALA A 76 29.21 -7.86 3.53
N LYS A 77 29.15 -6.61 3.98
CA LYS A 77 27.91 -5.94 4.42
C LYS A 77 27.57 -4.76 3.51
N LEU A 78 26.30 -4.66 3.14
CA LEU A 78 25.69 -3.50 2.51
C LEU A 78 24.65 -2.90 3.44
N THR A 79 24.78 -1.60 3.73
CA THR A 79 23.72 -0.79 4.34
C THR A 79 23.38 0.35 3.40
N ALA A 80 22.12 0.49 3.02
CA ALA A 80 21.63 1.58 2.20
C ALA A 80 20.35 2.17 2.80
N VAL A 81 20.27 3.49 2.84
CA VAL A 81 19.06 4.22 3.23
C VAL A 81 18.72 5.17 2.11
N VAL A 82 17.48 5.14 1.65
CA VAL A 82 16.95 6.08 0.66
C VAL A 82 15.81 6.85 1.30
N ASN A 83 15.92 8.19 1.28
CA ASN A 83 14.91 9.11 1.77
C ASN A 83 14.32 9.93 0.61
N ASP A 84 13.23 10.64 0.89
CA ASP A 84 12.53 11.49 -0.06
C ASP A 84 12.19 10.75 -1.37
N VAL A 85 11.81 9.48 -1.25
CA VAL A 85 11.55 8.62 -2.41
C VAL A 85 10.24 9.04 -3.05
N LYS A 86 10.31 9.46 -4.31
CA LYS A 86 9.13 9.78 -5.13
C LYS A 86 9.08 8.83 -6.30
N VAL A 87 7.93 8.19 -6.49
CA VAL A 87 7.68 7.26 -7.59
C VAL A 87 6.56 7.82 -8.47
N ARG A 88 6.74 7.78 -9.78
CA ARG A 88 5.74 8.12 -10.81
C ARG A 88 5.48 6.92 -11.68
N GLY A 89 4.28 6.80 -12.22
CA GLY A 89 3.83 5.66 -13.00
C GLY A 89 2.98 4.61 -12.29
N PRO A 90 2.92 4.47 -10.94
CA PRO A 90 2.04 3.49 -10.30
C PRO A 90 0.58 3.60 -10.73
N SER A 91 0.06 4.79 -11.07
CA SER A 91 -1.34 4.93 -11.50
C SER A 91 -1.65 4.29 -12.86
N ASN A 92 -0.62 3.99 -13.65
CA ASN A 92 -0.76 3.37 -14.97
C ASN A 92 -0.77 1.83 -14.90
N PHE A 93 -1.07 1.28 -13.72
CA PHE A 93 -1.24 -0.17 -13.55
C PHE A 93 -2.32 -0.71 -14.50
N ILE A 94 -2.14 -1.95 -14.94
CA ILE A 94 -3.13 -2.71 -15.69
C ILE A 94 -3.45 -3.95 -14.85
N ILE A 95 -4.73 -4.17 -14.53
CA ILE A 95 -5.17 -5.38 -13.85
C ILE A 95 -5.39 -6.45 -14.91
N GLU A 96 -4.47 -7.42 -15.00
CA GLU A 96 -4.56 -8.53 -15.94
C GLU A 96 -5.53 -9.60 -15.45
N GLU A 97 -5.51 -9.86 -14.14
CA GLU A 97 -6.36 -10.86 -13.50
C GLU A 97 -6.69 -10.42 -12.07
N LEU A 98 -7.92 -10.70 -11.63
CA LEU A 98 -8.36 -10.57 -10.24
C LEU A 98 -9.10 -11.85 -9.88
N LYS A 99 -8.71 -12.46 -8.76
CA LYS A 99 -9.42 -13.60 -8.15
C LYS A 99 -9.78 -13.25 -6.71
N SER A 100 -11.06 -13.30 -6.37
CA SER A 100 -11.52 -13.12 -5.01
C SER A 100 -11.94 -14.43 -4.36
N ASP A 101 -11.50 -14.61 -3.11
CA ASP A 101 -11.97 -15.61 -2.18
C ASP A 101 -12.64 -14.85 -1.02
N LEU A 102 -13.93 -14.63 -1.17
CA LEU A 102 -14.72 -13.81 -0.26
C LEU A 102 -14.94 -14.47 1.10
N ASP A 103 -14.83 -15.81 1.17
CA ASP A 103 -14.95 -16.59 2.39
C ASP A 103 -13.71 -16.41 3.27
N ASN A 104 -12.53 -16.41 2.65
CA ASN A 104 -11.25 -16.17 3.34
C ASN A 104 -10.81 -14.70 3.35
N ASN A 105 -11.62 -13.79 2.79
CA ASN A 105 -11.31 -12.37 2.61
C ASN A 105 -9.98 -12.13 1.89
N ARG A 106 -9.69 -12.93 0.87
CA ARG A 106 -8.46 -12.87 0.09
C ARG A 106 -8.75 -12.39 -1.32
N PHE A 107 -7.88 -11.53 -1.84
CA PHE A 107 -7.94 -11.00 -3.19
C PHE A 107 -6.56 -11.12 -3.82
N ASP A 108 -6.47 -11.85 -4.92
CA ASP A 108 -5.24 -12.02 -5.68
C ASP A 108 -5.35 -11.21 -6.96
N PHE A 109 -4.38 -10.31 -7.17
CA PHE A 109 -4.30 -9.48 -8.37
C PHE A 109 -3.04 -9.82 -9.14
N LYS A 110 -3.16 -9.91 -10.47
CA LYS A 110 -2.03 -9.85 -11.39
C LYS A 110 -2.00 -8.47 -12.02
N LEU A 111 -0.96 -7.72 -11.70
CA LEU A 111 -0.78 -6.34 -12.12
C LEU A 111 0.42 -6.22 -13.06
N LEU A 112 0.22 -5.51 -14.16
CA LEU A 112 1.29 -5.01 -15.00
C LEU A 112 1.50 -3.52 -14.71
N LEU A 113 2.74 -3.15 -14.38
CA LEU A 113 3.18 -1.76 -14.27
C LEU A 113 4.10 -1.45 -15.46
N PRO A 114 3.61 -0.71 -16.48
CA PRO A 114 4.37 -0.51 -17.72
C PRO A 114 5.68 0.21 -17.50
N ARG A 115 5.66 1.22 -16.62
CA ARG A 115 6.84 2.01 -16.27
C ARG A 115 6.67 2.65 -14.90
N LEU A 116 7.72 2.58 -14.09
CA LEU A 116 7.88 3.33 -12.85
C LEU A 116 9.14 4.16 -12.95
N ASP A 117 9.05 5.46 -12.73
CA ASP A 117 10.20 6.35 -12.60
C ASP A 117 10.33 6.75 -11.13
N PHE A 118 11.51 6.58 -10.53
CA PHE A 118 11.75 6.95 -9.15
C PHE A 118 12.92 7.91 -9.00
N ALA A 119 12.84 8.75 -7.97
CA ALA A 119 13.91 9.62 -7.53
C ALA A 119 13.98 9.63 -6.00
N GLY A 120 15.15 9.83 -5.44
CA GLY A 120 15.35 9.94 -4.00
C GLY A 120 16.76 10.37 -3.63
N LYS A 121 17.06 10.37 -2.34
CA LYS A 121 18.38 10.68 -1.79
C LYS A 121 18.90 9.47 -1.05
N TYR A 122 20.02 8.91 -1.51
CA TYR A 122 20.61 7.72 -0.92
C TYR A 122 21.79 8.07 0.00
N LYS A 123 21.98 7.24 1.02
CA LYS A 123 23.21 7.09 1.79
C LYS A 123 23.53 5.61 1.85
N MET A 124 24.71 5.23 1.37
CA MET A 124 25.14 3.85 1.26
C MET A 124 26.49 3.65 1.95
N ASP A 125 26.64 2.49 2.59
CA ASP A 125 27.85 2.03 3.25
C ASP A 125 28.05 0.55 2.88
N ILE A 126 29.15 0.27 2.18
CA ILE A 126 29.56 -1.08 1.77
C ILE A 126 30.84 -1.41 2.50
N GLN A 127 30.88 -2.56 3.14
CA GLN A 127 32.08 -3.14 3.73
C GLN A 127 32.36 -4.49 3.08
N VAL A 128 33.54 -4.65 2.50
CA VAL A 128 34.05 -5.92 1.98
C VAL A 128 35.42 -6.18 2.61
N LEU A 129 35.47 -7.16 3.51
CA LEU A 129 36.60 -7.48 4.37
C LEU A 129 37.09 -6.22 5.10
N LEU A 130 38.25 -5.71 4.70
CA LEU A 130 38.88 -4.51 5.24
C LEU A 130 38.50 -3.24 4.48
N LEU A 131 37.96 -3.35 3.27
CA LEU A 131 37.58 -2.21 2.43
C LEU A 131 36.21 -1.68 2.85
N ARG A 132 36.10 -0.36 3.01
CA ARG A 132 34.84 0.33 3.27
C ARG A 132 34.63 1.44 2.24
N LEU A 133 33.47 1.42 1.58
CA LEU A 133 33.05 2.41 0.59
C LEU A 133 31.78 3.08 1.07
N GLN A 134 31.78 4.41 1.12
CA GLN A 134 30.62 5.20 1.52
C GLN A 134 30.23 6.14 0.39
N GLY A 135 28.93 6.24 0.14
CA GLY A 135 28.37 7.09 -0.89
C GLY A 135 27.13 7.79 -0.39
N ARG A 136 26.90 9.03 -0.83
CA ARG A 136 25.65 9.75 -0.63
C ARG A 136 25.38 10.65 -1.82
N GLY A 137 24.12 10.82 -2.16
CA GLY A 137 23.72 11.71 -3.24
C GLY A 137 22.28 11.48 -3.68
N ASN A 138 21.97 12.00 -4.86
CA ASN A 138 20.69 11.76 -5.49
C ASN A 138 20.74 10.45 -6.27
N ILE A 139 19.64 9.72 -6.24
CA ILE A 139 19.42 8.53 -7.08
C ILE A 139 18.17 8.76 -7.92
N THR A 140 18.26 8.39 -9.19
CA THR A 140 17.12 8.28 -10.08
C THR A 140 17.19 6.95 -10.79
N GLY A 141 16.04 6.44 -11.23
CA GLY A 141 15.98 5.22 -11.99
C GLY A 141 14.60 5.00 -12.54
N HIS A 142 14.48 4.00 -13.40
CA HIS A 142 13.20 3.55 -13.89
C HIS A 142 13.17 2.03 -13.96
N PHE A 143 11.97 1.49 -13.82
CA PHE A 143 11.66 0.10 -14.08
C PHE A 143 10.60 0.06 -15.18
N SER A 144 10.71 -0.88 -16.11
CA SER A 144 9.74 -1.07 -17.18
C SER A 144 9.23 -2.50 -17.17
N TYR A 145 7.97 -2.69 -17.60
CA TYR A 145 7.34 -4.00 -17.76
C TYR A 145 7.41 -4.89 -16.51
N ILE A 146 6.99 -4.33 -15.36
CA ILE A 146 6.97 -5.08 -14.11
C ILE A 146 5.65 -5.87 -14.02
N PHE A 147 5.76 -7.20 -14.00
CA PHE A 147 4.66 -8.10 -13.62
C PHE A 147 4.73 -8.37 -12.11
N ARG A 148 3.61 -8.17 -11.41
CA ARG A 148 3.48 -8.46 -9.98
C ARG A 148 2.21 -9.25 -9.73
N GLU A 149 2.38 -10.43 -9.17
CA GLU A 149 1.32 -11.09 -8.44
C GLU A 149 1.29 -10.47 -7.03
N THR A 150 0.13 -9.95 -6.63
CA THR A 150 -0.06 -9.35 -5.32
C THR A 150 -1.22 -10.05 -4.63
N HIS A 151 -0.97 -10.51 -3.41
CA HIS A 151 -1.96 -11.15 -2.55
C HIS A 151 -2.40 -10.16 -1.48
N GLY A 152 -3.69 -9.87 -1.39
CA GLY A 152 -4.29 -9.02 -0.38
C GLY A 152 -5.20 -9.82 0.53
N LYS A 153 -5.10 -9.62 1.84
CA LYS A 153 -6.08 -10.14 2.81
C LYS A 153 -6.72 -8.97 3.54
N ILE A 154 -8.05 -8.89 3.52
CA ILE A 154 -8.75 -7.86 4.30
C ILE A 154 -8.78 -8.31 5.75
N LEU A 155 -8.12 -7.53 6.61
CA LEU A 155 -8.22 -7.68 8.06
C LEU A 155 -9.55 -7.07 8.52
N SER A 156 -10.35 -7.83 9.28
CA SER A 156 -11.59 -7.29 9.86
C SER A 156 -11.28 -6.18 10.87
N PRO A 157 -12.12 -5.12 10.97
CA PRO A 157 -11.90 -3.99 11.89
C PRO A 157 -11.74 -4.40 13.37
N ASN A 158 -12.28 -5.56 13.76
CA ASN A 158 -12.18 -6.09 15.12
C ASN A 158 -10.88 -6.87 15.39
N VAL A 159 -9.99 -6.98 14.40
CA VAL A 159 -8.67 -7.58 14.56
C VAL A 159 -7.66 -6.45 14.48
N LEU A 160 -7.33 -5.84 15.62
CA LEU A 160 -6.15 -5.00 15.73
C LEU A 160 -4.94 -5.85 15.26
N PRO A 161 -4.24 -5.46 14.19
CA PRO A 161 -2.99 -6.12 13.85
C PRO A 161 -2.01 -5.85 15.01
N ASN A 162 -1.64 -6.90 15.75
CA ASN A 162 -0.45 -6.85 16.58
C ASN A 162 0.69 -6.36 15.68
N THR A 163 1.28 -5.23 16.05
CA THR A 163 2.29 -4.51 15.28
C THR A 163 3.58 -5.33 15.18
N THR A 164 3.60 -6.37 14.34
CA THR A 164 4.78 -7.17 13.96
C THR A 164 4.47 -8.08 12.76
N GLN A 165 3.82 -7.54 11.72
CA GLN A 165 3.73 -8.26 10.44
C GLN A 165 4.00 -7.31 9.28
N SER A 166 5.23 -6.81 9.25
CA SER A 166 5.87 -6.43 8.01
C SER A 166 7.20 -7.20 7.95
N ALA A 167 7.42 -7.86 6.81
CA ALA A 167 8.66 -8.54 6.41
C ALA A 167 8.86 -10.04 6.73
N GLN A 168 7.84 -10.89 6.62
CA GLN A 168 8.07 -12.30 6.30
C GLN A 168 6.93 -12.89 5.47
N ASP A 169 6.90 -12.54 4.17
CA ASP A 169 6.35 -13.43 3.16
C ASP A 169 7.52 -14.25 2.61
N PRO A 170 7.53 -15.59 2.77
CA PRO A 170 8.50 -16.45 2.10
C PRO A 170 8.15 -16.53 0.61
N TRP A 171 9.18 -16.61 -0.23
CA TRP A 171 9.07 -16.93 -1.66
C TRP A 171 8.23 -18.17 -1.90
#